data_AF-A0A928M5A2-F1
#
_entry.id   AF-A0A928M5A2-F1
#
_cell.length_a   1.000
_cell.length_b   1.000
_cell.length_c   1.000
_cell.angle_alpha   90.00
_cell.angle_beta   90.00
_cell.angle_gamma   90.00
#
_symmetry.space_group_name_H-M   'P 1'
#
loop_
_entity.id
_entity.type
_entity.pdbx_description
1 polymer ?
#
loop_
_entity_poly.entity_id
_entity_poly.type
_entity_poly.pdbx_seq_one_letter_code
_entity_poly.pdbx_strand_id
1 'polypeptide(L)'
;MDNEVREEAGKQEEVKRTDGRDTGKLFVGKIGLLGCVMFMIMLVGFLLVCFFAGSKSPIEGYEPPCDSEYYIENTEELAMEINENIAPQLDGIVECYYEDDKVVVVAEEAEYFTIRSALLDHFEEELFDFRKDTDE
;
A
#
# COMPACT_ATOMS: atom_id res chain seq x y z
N MET A 1 69.96 29.81 -8.61
CA MET A 1 68.96 29.22 -9.52
C MET A 1 68.14 28.12 -8.83
N ASP A 2 68.41 27.83 -7.54
CA ASP A 2 67.87 26.66 -6.86
C ASP A 2 66.57 26.92 -6.07
N ASN A 3 66.19 28.20 -5.91
CA ASN A 3 65.01 28.58 -5.13
C ASN A 3 63.71 28.53 -5.96
N GLU A 4 63.77 28.83 -7.26
CA GLU A 4 62.62 28.76 -8.19
C GLU A 4 62.14 27.33 -8.41
N VAL A 5 63.07 26.38 -8.54
CA VAL A 5 62.75 24.96 -8.79
C VAL A 5 62.02 24.34 -7.59
N ARG A 6 62.31 24.82 -6.37
CA ARG A 6 61.66 24.33 -5.14
C ARG A 6 60.25 24.90 -4.96
N GLU A 7 60.00 26.11 -5.44
CA GLU A 7 58.69 26.77 -5.38
C GLU A 7 57.71 26.16 -6.40
N GLU A 8 58.18 25.86 -7.61
CA GLU A 8 57.42 25.17 -8.66
C GLU A 8 57.03 23.74 -8.25
N ALA A 9 57.92 23.02 -7.55
CA ALA A 9 57.65 21.67 -7.07
C ALA A 9 56.58 21.63 -5.97
N GLY A 10 56.60 22.59 -5.03
CA GLY A 10 55.57 22.72 -3.99
C GLY A 10 54.20 23.08 -4.56
N LYS A 11 54.17 23.93 -5.60
CA LYS A 11 52.94 24.35 -6.29
C LYS A 11 52.35 23.20 -7.11
N GLN A 12 53.18 22.39 -7.76
CA GLN A 12 52.77 21.15 -8.44
C GLN A 12 52.18 20.13 -7.47
N GLU A 13 52.75 19.99 -6.28
CA GLU A 13 52.27 19.02 -5.28
C GLU A 13 50.94 19.45 -4.66
N GLU A 14 50.73 20.75 -4.38
CA GLU A 14 49.43 21.26 -3.93
C GLU A 14 48.34 21.13 -4.99
N VAL A 15 48.62 21.48 -6.26
CA VAL A 15 47.66 21.37 -7.37
C VAL A 15 47.24 19.91 -7.60
N LYS A 16 48.16 18.96 -7.47
CA LYS A 16 47.85 17.52 -7.56
C LYS A 16 47.01 17.01 -6.38
N ARG A 17 47.17 17.61 -5.19
CA ARG A 17 46.44 17.24 -3.96
C ARG A 17 45.01 17.77 -3.91
N THR A 18 44.71 18.85 -4.65
CA THR A 18 43.37 19.42 -4.77
C THR A 18 42.55 18.72 -5.85
N ASP A 19 43.15 18.41 -7.00
CA ASP A 19 42.49 17.76 -8.15
C ASP A 19 41.82 16.40 -7.82
N GLY A 20 42.51 15.57 -7.02
CA GLY A 20 41.97 14.27 -6.60
C GLY A 20 40.81 14.33 -5.59
N ARG A 21 40.71 15.41 -4.81
CA ARG A 21 39.64 15.59 -3.79
C ARG A 21 38.38 16.20 -4.37
N ASP A 22 38.51 17.07 -5.37
CA ASP A 22 37.37 17.73 -6.01
C ASP A 22 36.67 16.81 -7.01
N THR A 23 37.42 15.93 -7.68
CA THR A 23 36.88 14.93 -8.60
C THR A 23 35.93 13.95 -7.89
N GLY A 24 36.31 13.41 -6.73
CA GLY A 24 35.45 12.49 -5.96
C GLY A 24 34.13 13.09 -5.45
N LYS A 25 34.15 14.39 -5.08
CA LYS A 25 32.94 15.11 -4.63
C LYS A 25 31.92 15.32 -5.76
N LEU A 26 32.37 15.53 -6.99
CA LEU A 26 31.50 15.74 -8.14
C LEU A 26 30.79 14.44 -8.58
N PHE A 27 31.44 13.27 -8.44
CA PHE A 27 30.79 11.98 -8.68
C PHE A 27 29.76 11.63 -7.61
N VAL A 28 30.09 11.82 -6.32
CA VAL A 28 29.16 11.56 -5.21
C VAL A 28 27.96 12.52 -5.23
N GLY A 29 28.19 13.80 -5.55
CA GLY A 29 27.12 14.79 -5.64
C GLY A 29 26.10 14.49 -6.74
N LYS A 30 26.53 13.89 -7.86
CA LYS A 30 25.64 13.58 -8.99
C LYS A 30 24.92 12.23 -8.83
N ILE A 31 25.55 11.27 -8.16
CA ILE A 31 24.94 9.95 -7.85
C ILE A 31 23.84 10.09 -6.78
N GLY A 32 24.02 10.97 -5.79
CA GLY A 32 23.01 11.20 -4.74
C GLY A 32 21.70 11.77 -5.28
N LEU A 33 21.77 12.78 -6.16
CA LEU A 33 20.58 13.37 -6.77
C LEU A 33 19.88 12.40 -7.75
N LEU A 34 20.65 11.70 -8.58
CA LEU A 34 20.09 10.76 -9.56
C LEU A 34 19.43 9.55 -8.88
N GLY A 35 20.07 9.00 -7.84
CA GLY A 35 19.50 7.91 -7.04
C GLY A 35 18.24 8.34 -6.30
N CYS A 36 18.23 9.56 -5.73
CA CYS A 36 17.05 10.11 -5.08
C CYS A 36 15.87 10.29 -6.05
N VAL A 37 16.12 10.80 -7.27
CA VAL A 37 15.09 10.93 -8.30
C VAL A 37 14.57 9.58 -8.78
N MET A 38 15.46 8.60 -8.99
CA MET A 38 15.04 7.23 -9.36
C MET A 38 14.20 6.57 -8.26
N PHE A 39 14.58 6.74 -6.99
CA PHE A 39 13.82 6.24 -5.86
C PHE A 39 12.45 6.93 -5.75
N MET A 40 12.38 8.24 -5.93
CA MET A 40 11.11 8.97 -5.98
C MET A 40 10.20 8.47 -7.10
N ILE A 41 10.74 8.22 -8.30
CA ILE A 41 9.96 7.66 -9.42
C ILE A 41 9.47 6.26 -9.10
N MET A 42 10.32 5.40 -8.53
CA MET A 42 9.92 4.05 -8.13
C MET A 42 8.87 4.08 -7.02
N LEU A 43 8.99 4.98 -6.05
CA LEU A 43 8.02 5.17 -4.97
C LEU A 43 6.68 5.67 -5.52
N VAL A 44 6.68 6.68 -6.39
CA VAL A 44 5.45 7.17 -7.03
C VAL A 44 4.83 6.08 -7.90
N GLY A 45 5.63 5.35 -8.68
CA GLY A 45 5.15 4.21 -9.45
C GLY A 45 4.56 3.11 -8.58
N PHE A 46 5.20 2.79 -7.45
CA PHE A 46 4.69 1.84 -6.47
C PHE A 46 3.37 2.32 -5.86
N LEU A 47 3.27 3.59 -5.47
CA LEU A 47 2.03 4.17 -4.96
C LEU A 47 0.93 4.12 -6.04
N LEU A 48 1.23 4.48 -7.29
CA LEU A 48 0.27 4.36 -8.39
C LEU A 48 -0.18 2.90 -8.58
N VAL A 49 0.72 1.92 -8.52
CA VAL A 49 0.32 0.51 -8.59
C VAL A 49 -0.53 0.13 -7.37
N CYS A 50 -0.16 0.51 -6.15
CA CYS A 50 -0.95 0.21 -4.97
C CYS A 50 -2.34 0.83 -5.00
N PHE A 51 -2.47 2.08 -5.44
CA PHE A 51 -3.74 2.80 -5.49
C PHE A 51 -4.60 2.44 -6.71
N PHE A 52 -4.00 2.13 -7.87
CA PHE A 52 -4.73 1.80 -9.10
C PHE A 52 -4.86 0.29 -9.38
N ALA A 53 -4.04 -0.57 -8.77
CA ALA A 53 -4.25 -2.03 -8.84
C ALA A 53 -5.24 -2.53 -7.80
N GLY A 54 -5.51 -1.75 -6.75
CA GLY A 54 -6.55 -2.03 -5.75
C GLY A 54 -7.98 -1.67 -6.20
N SER A 55 -8.17 -1.13 -7.42
CA SER A 55 -9.49 -0.68 -7.90
C SER A 55 -10.30 -1.76 -8.63
N LYS A 56 -9.95 -3.04 -8.46
CA LYS A 56 -10.90 -4.11 -8.74
C LYS A 56 -11.57 -4.43 -7.42
N SER A 57 -12.55 -3.60 -7.06
CA SER A 57 -13.56 -4.00 -6.09
C SER A 57 -14.12 -5.34 -6.59
N PRO A 58 -14.02 -6.42 -5.81
CA PRO A 58 -14.52 -7.73 -6.22
C PRO A 58 -16.04 -7.74 -6.48
N ILE A 59 -16.75 -6.71 -6.02
CA ILE A 59 -18.17 -6.46 -6.32
C ILE A 59 -18.25 -5.29 -7.33
N GLU A 60 -18.38 -5.60 -8.62
CA GLU A 60 -18.41 -4.58 -9.68
C GLU A 60 -19.70 -3.72 -9.59
N GLY A 61 -19.54 -2.42 -9.29
CA GLY A 61 -20.64 -1.44 -9.34
C GLY A 61 -21.52 -1.38 -8.09
N TYR A 62 -21.07 -1.97 -6.97
CA TYR A 62 -21.74 -1.82 -5.68
C TYR A 62 -21.29 -0.52 -4.99
N GLU A 63 -22.25 0.38 -4.75
CA GLU A 63 -22.10 1.48 -3.80
C GLU A 63 -23.09 1.22 -2.66
N PRO A 64 -22.62 1.17 -1.39
CA PRO A 64 -23.53 1.00 -0.27
C PRO A 64 -24.51 2.18 -0.20
N PRO A 65 -25.81 1.93 0.06
CA PRO A 65 -26.85 2.96 0.06
C PRO A 65 -26.75 3.89 1.27
N CYS A 66 -26.07 3.47 2.33
CA CYS A 66 -25.84 4.22 3.57
C CYS A 66 -24.35 4.17 3.97
N ASP A 67 -23.94 5.08 4.86
CA ASP A 67 -22.57 5.13 5.37
C ASP A 67 -22.34 4.15 6.54
N SER A 68 -21.07 3.93 6.88
CA SER A 68 -20.69 3.05 8.00
C SER A 68 -21.32 3.48 9.32
N GLU A 69 -21.45 4.80 9.58
CA GLU A 69 -22.08 5.32 10.81
C GLU A 69 -23.54 4.87 10.94
N TYR A 70 -24.30 4.87 9.85
CA TYR A 70 -25.67 4.35 9.84
C TYR A 70 -25.72 2.86 10.18
N TYR A 71 -24.81 2.05 9.63
CA TYR A 71 -24.79 0.61 9.90
C TYR A 71 -24.23 0.23 11.28
N ILE A 72 -23.51 1.12 11.96
CA ILE A 72 -23.17 0.95 13.38
C ILE A 72 -24.44 0.95 14.23
N GLU A 73 -25.42 1.80 13.89
CA GLU A 73 -26.71 1.86 14.59
C GLU A 73 -27.73 0.82 14.06
N ASN A 74 -27.58 0.36 12.81
CA ASN A 74 -28.52 -0.55 12.12
C ASN A 74 -27.81 -1.78 11.54
N THR A 75 -27.00 -2.45 12.35
CA THR A 75 -26.15 -3.57 11.92
C THR A 75 -26.96 -4.79 11.44
N GLU A 76 -28.20 -4.94 11.90
CA GLU A 76 -29.13 -5.96 11.39
C GLU A 76 -29.52 -5.74 9.92
N GLU A 77 -29.61 -4.48 9.49
CA GLU A 77 -29.92 -4.10 8.10
C GLU A 77 -28.71 -4.38 7.20
N LEU A 78 -27.49 -4.18 7.70
CA LEU A 78 -26.25 -4.55 7.01
C LEU A 78 -26.19 -6.05 6.71
N ALA A 79 -26.53 -6.91 7.68
CA ALA A 79 -26.55 -8.36 7.48
C ALA A 79 -27.58 -8.79 6.43
N MET A 80 -28.74 -8.13 6.39
CA MET A 80 -29.77 -8.39 5.38
C MET A 80 -29.29 -7.94 4.00
N GLU A 81 -28.71 -6.76 3.91
CA GLU A 81 -28.20 -6.21 2.66
C GLU A 81 -27.08 -7.08 2.06
N ILE A 82 -26.17 -7.56 2.90
CA ILE A 82 -25.11 -8.49 2.46
C ILE A 82 -25.72 -9.75 1.89
N ASN A 83 -26.70 -10.36 2.57
CA ASN A 83 -27.35 -11.56 2.06
C ASN A 83 -28.13 -11.34 0.75
N GLU A 84 -28.79 -10.20 0.59
CA GLU A 84 -29.62 -9.93 -0.59
C GLU A 84 -28.82 -9.48 -1.81
N ASN A 85 -27.78 -8.66 -1.60
CA ASN A 85 -27.09 -7.97 -2.70
C ASN A 85 -25.66 -8.45 -2.89
N ILE A 86 -24.94 -8.80 -1.82
CA ILE A 86 -23.50 -9.10 -1.89
C ILE A 86 -23.23 -10.61 -1.98
N ALA A 87 -23.90 -11.42 -1.17
CA ALA A 87 -23.75 -12.87 -1.14
C ALA A 87 -24.03 -13.54 -2.49
N PRO A 88 -24.98 -13.07 -3.33
CA PRO A 88 -25.16 -13.63 -4.68
C PRO A 88 -24.03 -13.28 -5.65
N GLN A 89 -23.19 -12.30 -5.33
CA GLN A 89 -22.09 -11.83 -6.17
C GLN A 89 -20.72 -12.36 -5.72
N LEU A 90 -20.61 -12.78 -4.45
CA LEU A 90 -19.41 -13.36 -3.87
C LEU A 90 -19.64 -14.86 -3.63
N ASP A 91 -18.99 -15.69 -4.44
CA ASP A 91 -18.94 -17.12 -4.21
C ASP A 91 -18.19 -17.42 -2.90
N GLY A 92 -18.68 -18.38 -2.11
CA GLY A 92 -18.03 -18.86 -0.89
C GLY A 92 -18.52 -18.23 0.43
N ILE A 93 -19.57 -17.40 0.42
CA ILE A 93 -20.28 -17.02 1.66
C ILE A 93 -21.21 -18.18 2.05
N VAL A 94 -20.96 -18.76 3.23
CA VAL A 94 -21.73 -19.89 3.76
C VAL A 94 -22.91 -19.39 4.58
N GLU A 95 -22.65 -18.46 5.51
CA GLU A 95 -23.67 -17.82 6.34
C GLU A 95 -23.31 -16.36 6.61
N CYS A 96 -24.32 -15.50 6.68
CA CYS A 96 -24.18 -14.11 7.11
C CYS A 96 -25.36 -13.75 8.03
N TYR A 97 -25.09 -13.35 9.26
CA TYR A 97 -26.12 -13.01 10.25
C TYR A 97 -25.63 -11.97 11.25
N TYR A 98 -26.56 -11.40 12.00
CA TYR A 98 -26.27 -10.44 13.06
C TYR A 98 -26.15 -11.14 14.42
N GLU A 99 -25.05 -10.90 15.14
CA GLU A 99 -24.77 -11.45 16.47
C GLU A 99 -23.88 -10.46 17.25
N ASP A 100 -24.20 -10.21 18.53
CA ASP A 100 -23.39 -9.38 19.45
C ASP A 100 -22.93 -8.02 18.87
N ASP A 101 -23.87 -7.25 18.31
CA ASP A 101 -23.64 -5.92 17.71
C ASP A 101 -22.69 -5.92 16.49
N LYS A 102 -22.51 -7.08 15.85
CA LYS A 102 -21.69 -7.26 14.65
C LYS A 102 -22.38 -8.14 13.61
N VAL A 103 -21.98 -7.97 12.35
CA VAL A 103 -22.31 -8.90 11.29
C VAL A 103 -21.28 -10.03 11.28
N VAL A 104 -21.73 -11.23 11.62
CA VAL A 104 -20.93 -12.44 11.49
C VAL A 104 -21.00 -12.90 10.04
N VAL A 105 -19.84 -13.00 9.39
CA VAL A 105 -19.71 -13.53 8.03
C VAL A 105 -18.90 -14.80 8.10
N VAL A 106 -19.56 -15.93 7.83
CA VAL A 106 -18.94 -17.25 7.70
C VAL A 106 -18.64 -17.48 6.23
N ALA A 107 -17.36 -17.62 5.91
CA ALA A 107 -16.88 -17.83 4.55
C ALA A 107 -16.09 -19.13 4.44
N GLU A 108 -16.18 -19.79 3.29
CA GLU A 108 -15.33 -20.92 2.93
C GLU A 108 -13.85 -20.55 3.09
N GLU A 109 -13.01 -21.48 3.59
CA GLU A 109 -11.60 -21.16 3.86
C GLU A 109 -10.85 -20.69 2.60
N ALA A 110 -11.18 -21.23 1.42
CA ALA A 110 -10.57 -20.85 0.15
C ALA A 110 -10.88 -19.40 -0.23
N GLU A 111 -12.08 -18.92 0.05
CA GLU A 111 -12.58 -17.60 -0.36
C GLU A 111 -12.56 -16.56 0.78
N TYR A 112 -12.21 -16.96 2.01
CA TYR A 112 -12.19 -16.10 3.20
C TYR A 112 -11.45 -14.77 2.98
N PHE A 113 -10.26 -14.80 2.37
CA PHE A 113 -9.48 -13.58 2.13
C PHE A 113 -10.12 -12.68 1.06
N THR A 114 -10.69 -13.29 0.02
CA THR A 114 -11.38 -12.58 -1.06
C THR A 114 -12.62 -11.87 -0.50
N ILE A 115 -13.45 -12.59 0.24
CA ILE A 115 -14.69 -12.08 0.85
C ILE A 115 -14.38 -11.01 1.90
N ARG A 116 -13.40 -11.24 2.77
CA ARG A 116 -12.98 -10.24 3.75
C ARG A 116 -12.48 -8.97 3.06
N SER A 117 -11.64 -9.09 2.04
CA SER A 117 -11.17 -7.91 1.30
C SER A 117 -12.32 -7.18 0.60
N ALA A 118 -13.25 -7.93 0.01
CA ALA A 118 -14.42 -7.38 -0.67
C ALA A 118 -15.28 -6.51 0.25
N LEU A 119 -15.60 -7.02 1.44
CA LEU A 119 -16.44 -6.31 2.39
C LEU A 119 -15.71 -5.09 2.98
N LEU A 120 -14.41 -5.23 3.27
CA LEU A 120 -13.60 -4.13 3.81
C LEU A 120 -13.29 -3.02 2.80
N ASP A 121 -13.48 -3.25 1.50
CA ASP A 121 -13.40 -2.18 0.50
C ASP A 121 -14.60 -1.21 0.59
N HIS A 122 -15.73 -1.65 1.13
CA HIS A 122 -16.98 -0.87 1.20
C HIS A 122 -17.37 -0.49 2.63
N PHE A 123 -16.95 -1.26 3.63
CA PHE A 123 -17.40 -1.13 5.01
C PHE A 123 -16.22 -1.19 6.01
N GLU A 124 -16.43 -0.69 7.22
CA GLU A 124 -15.40 -0.72 8.26
C GLU A 124 -15.28 -2.10 8.93
N GLU A 125 -14.05 -2.50 9.28
CA GLU A 125 -13.78 -3.79 9.91
C GLU A 125 -14.50 -3.98 11.25
N GLU A 126 -14.77 -2.88 11.97
CA GLU A 126 -15.41 -2.92 13.29
C GLU A 126 -16.83 -3.51 13.24
N LEU A 127 -17.53 -3.37 12.11
CA LEU A 127 -18.87 -3.88 11.87
C LEU A 127 -18.94 -5.40 11.73
N PHE A 128 -17.80 -6.07 11.51
CA PHE A 128 -17.78 -7.48 11.15
C PHE A 128 -17.10 -8.36 12.19
N ASP A 129 -17.55 -9.62 12.22
CA ASP A 129 -16.83 -10.75 12.78
C ASP A 129 -16.66 -11.82 11.69
N PHE A 130 -15.46 -11.90 11.11
CA PHE A 130 -15.17 -12.84 10.03
C PHE A 130 -14.78 -14.20 10.60
N ARG A 131 -15.55 -15.23 10.25
CA ARG A 131 -15.31 -16.61 10.64
C ARG A 131 -15.04 -17.45 9.39
N LYS A 132 -14.10 -18.39 9.51
CA LYS A 132 -13.90 -19.41 8.48
C LYS A 132 -14.89 -20.53 8.74
N ASP A 133 -15.51 -21.03 7.68
CA ASP A 133 -16.18 -22.31 7.73
C ASP A 133 -15.11 -23.39 7.84
N THR A 134 -14.84 -23.83 9.07
CA THR A 134 -14.08 -25.04 9.31
C THR A 134 -15.00 -26.21 9.06
N ASP A 135 -15.18 -26.57 7.80
CA ASP A 135 -15.64 -27.91 7.42
C ASP A 135 -14.72 -28.94 8.10
N GLU A 136 -15.26 -29.72 9.04
CA GLU A 136 -14.65 -30.97 9.52
C GLU A 136 -14.77 -32.10 8.48
#